data_AF-A0A3F3MIL1-F1
#
_entry.id   AF-A0A3F3MIL1-F1
#
_cell.length_a   1.000
_cell.length_b   1.000
_cell.length_c   1.000
_cell.angle_alpha   90.00
_cell.angle_beta   90.00
_cell.angle_gamma   90.00
#
_symmetry.space_group_name_H-M   'P 1'
#
loop_
_entity.id
_entity.type
_entity.pdbx_description
1 polymer ?
#
loop_
_entity_poly.entity_id
_entity_poly.type
_entity_poly.pdbx_seq_one_letter_code
_entity_poly.pdbx_strand_id
1 'polypeptide(L)'
;MIDGVSASQVYLPPQTTAQTIYQFLCENFPHIKSTEWQQRFQDGLIYAANGEKLTLNSPYIANTHIFYYRFLANEVHVPFEHQILFENDDLLVVDKPHF
;
A
#
# COMPACT_ATOMS: atom_id res chain seq x y z
N MET A 1 -7.93 -7.77 -0.45
CA MET A 1 -6.87 -8.22 -1.36
C MET A 1 -7.23 -7.69 -2.74
N ILE A 2 -6.36 -6.90 -3.34
CA ILE A 2 -6.48 -6.47 -4.74
C ILE A 2 -5.34 -7.18 -5.47
N ASP A 3 -5.67 -7.98 -6.48
CA ASP A 3 -4.68 -8.74 -7.28
C ASP A 3 -3.67 -9.54 -6.43
N GLY A 4 -4.15 -10.20 -5.38
CA GLY A 4 -3.30 -10.98 -4.46
C GLY A 4 -2.47 -10.14 -3.47
N VAL A 5 -2.54 -8.81 -3.53
CA VAL A 5 -1.83 -7.90 -2.64
C VAL A 5 -2.71 -7.51 -1.45
N SER A 6 -2.15 -7.60 -0.24
CA SER A 6 -2.79 -7.11 0.99
C SER A 6 -2.60 -5.60 1.14
N ALA A 7 -3.62 -4.92 1.69
CA ALA A 7 -3.51 -3.50 2.00
C ALA A 7 -2.54 -3.28 3.17
N SER A 8 -1.83 -2.15 3.15
CA SER A 8 -1.17 -1.63 4.34
C SER A 8 -2.21 -0.97 5.23
N GLN A 9 -2.17 -1.25 6.53
CA GLN A 9 -3.04 -0.65 7.54
C GLN A 9 -2.29 0.46 8.27
N VAL A 10 -2.96 1.59 8.49
CA VAL A 10 -2.41 2.73 9.24
C VAL A 10 -3.39 3.11 10.34
N TYR A 11 -2.90 3.18 11.56
CA TYR A 11 -3.63 3.74 12.70
C TYR A 11 -3.50 5.26 12.72
N LEU A 12 -4.60 5.95 12.98
CA LEU A 12 -4.67 7.41 13.07
C LEU A 12 -4.64 7.83 14.55
N PRO A 13 -3.46 8.18 15.13
CA PRO A 13 -3.38 8.59 16.53
C PRO A 13 -4.14 9.91 16.81
N PRO A 14 -4.54 10.16 18.07
CA PRO A 14 -5.28 11.38 18.42
C PRO A 14 -4.44 12.65 18.44
N GLN A 15 -3.11 12.52 18.47
CA GLN A 15 -2.18 13.64 18.56
C GLN A 15 -1.62 13.96 17.17
N THR A 16 -2.31 14.82 16.43
CA THR A 16 -1.83 15.37 15.16
C THR A 16 -2.37 16.78 14.93
N THR A 17 -1.63 17.58 14.17
CA THR A 17 -2.08 18.87 13.65
C THR A 17 -2.72 18.76 12.26
N ALA A 18 -2.69 17.57 11.65
CA ALA A 18 -3.23 17.35 10.32
C ALA A 18 -4.76 17.46 10.30
N GLN A 19 -5.30 18.21 9.35
CA GLN A 19 -6.75 18.35 9.18
C GLN A 19 -7.34 17.27 8.27
N THR A 20 -6.54 16.75 7.34
CA THR A 20 -6.95 15.71 6.40
C THR A 20 -6.06 14.48 6.51
N ILE A 21 -6.60 13.34 6.07
CA ILE A 21 -5.84 12.09 6.02
C ILE A 21 -4.66 12.23 5.05
N TYR A 22 -4.82 12.96 3.95
CA TYR A 22 -3.75 13.23 3.00
C TYR A 22 -2.57 13.99 3.64
N GLN A 23 -2.87 15.05 4.42
CA GLN A 23 -1.84 15.80 5.12
C GLN A 23 -1.09 14.90 6.11
N PHE A 24 -1.82 14.13 6.91
CA PHE A 24 -1.23 13.18 7.86
C PHE A 24 -0.31 12.17 7.16
N LEU A 25 -0.73 11.61 6.03
CA LEU A 25 0.06 10.65 5.27
C LEU A 25 1.34 11.26 4.70
N CYS A 26 1.29 12.49 4.20
CA CYS A 26 2.48 13.21 3.74
C CYS A 26 3.47 13.48 4.88
N GLU A 27 2.97 13.85 6.06
CA GLU A 27 3.80 14.16 7.23
C GLU A 27 4.43 12.89 7.86
N ASN A 28 3.67 11.79 7.95
CA ASN A 28 4.11 10.56 8.63
C ASN A 28 4.91 9.62 7.72
N PHE A 29 4.74 9.72 6.40
CA PHE A 29 5.44 8.89 5.43
C PHE A 29 6.22 9.76 4.42
N PRO A 30 7.23 10.55 4.89
CA PRO A 30 7.95 11.50 4.02
C PRO A 30 8.81 10.83 2.94
N HIS A 31 9.03 9.51 3.04
CA HIS A 31 9.71 8.73 2.00
C HIS A 31 8.81 8.45 0.79
N ILE A 32 7.49 8.60 0.91
CA ILE A 32 6.53 8.53 -0.20
C ILE A 32 6.23 9.95 -0.65
N LYS A 33 6.43 10.25 -1.93
CA LYS A 33 6.24 11.60 -2.47
C LYS A 33 4.77 12.01 -2.36
N SER A 34 4.51 13.30 -2.12
CA SER A 34 3.16 13.86 -2.07
C SER A 34 2.37 13.59 -3.36
N THR A 35 3.03 13.67 -4.52
CA THR A 35 2.42 13.35 -5.83
C THR A 35 2.00 11.88 -5.92
N GLU A 36 2.72 10.97 -5.29
CA GLU A 36 2.36 9.55 -5.24
C GLU A 36 1.15 9.33 -4.33
N TRP A 37 1.09 10.01 -3.18
CA TRP A 37 -0.11 10.00 -2.35
C TRP A 37 -1.33 10.54 -3.11
N GLN A 38 -1.17 11.66 -3.82
CA GLN A 38 -2.23 12.23 -4.65
C GLN A 38 -2.74 11.22 -5.68
N GLN A 39 -1.83 10.53 -6.37
CA GLN A 39 -2.21 9.51 -7.34
C GLN A 39 -3.00 8.37 -6.68
N ARG A 40 -2.56 7.86 -5.53
CA ARG A 40 -3.30 6.80 -4.80
C ARG A 40 -4.71 7.23 -4.38
N PHE A 41 -4.90 8.50 -3.99
CA PHE A 41 -6.23 9.05 -3.72
C PHE A 41 -7.07 9.12 -5.00
N GLN A 42 -6.49 9.57 -6.11
CA GLN A 42 -7.18 9.66 -7.41
C GLN A 42 -7.58 8.29 -7.95
N ASP A 43 -6.72 7.29 -7.79
CA ASP A 43 -6.95 5.90 -8.20
C ASP A 43 -7.95 5.17 -7.26
N GLY A 44 -8.33 5.80 -6.15
CA GLY A 44 -9.23 5.20 -5.16
C GLY A 44 -8.62 4.00 -4.44
N LEU A 45 -7.31 4.07 -4.16
CA LEU A 45 -6.53 3.01 -3.49
C LEU A 45 -6.44 3.19 -1.97
N ILE A 46 -7.14 4.17 -1.41
CA ILE A 46 -7.13 4.50 0.01
C ILE A 46 -8.56 4.40 0.55
N TYR A 47 -8.73 3.64 1.63
CA TYR A 47 -10.01 3.24 2.19
C TYR A 47 -10.08 3.55 3.68
N ALA A 48 -11.25 3.96 4.15
CA ALA A 48 -11.57 4.01 5.57
C ALA A 48 -11.89 2.60 6.12
N ALA A 49 -11.93 2.47 7.45
CA ALA A 49 -12.26 1.21 8.11
C ALA A 49 -13.66 0.65 7.78
N ASN A 50 -14.59 1.51 7.35
CA ASN A 50 -15.91 1.11 6.87
C ASN A 50 -15.93 0.66 5.39
N GLY A 51 -14.78 0.66 4.70
CA GLY A 51 -14.64 0.28 3.30
C GLY A 51 -14.89 1.41 2.29
N GLU A 52 -15.19 2.63 2.73
CA GLU A 52 -15.38 3.77 1.83
C GLU A 52 -14.05 4.27 1.28
N LYS A 53 -14.04 4.66 0.00
CA LYS A 53 -12.87 5.29 -0.63
C LYS A 53 -12.69 6.71 -0.10
N LEU A 54 -11.46 7.03 0.28
CA LEU A 54 -11.09 8.34 0.78
C LEU A 54 -10.60 9.23 -0.35
N THR A 55 -10.69 10.54 -0.14
CA THR A 55 -10.24 11.58 -1.06
C THR A 55 -9.22 12.48 -0.38
N LEU A 56 -8.56 13.36 -1.15
CA LEU A 56 -7.61 14.34 -0.63
C LEU A 56 -8.20 15.24 0.48
N ASN A 57 -9.52 15.47 0.42
CA ASN A 57 -10.24 16.33 1.35
C ASN A 57 -10.90 15.56 2.50
N SER A 58 -10.73 14.23 2.56
CA SER A 58 -11.30 13.43 3.64
C SER A 58 -10.71 13.87 4.99
N PRO A 59 -11.56 14.19 5.98
CA PRO A 59 -11.11 14.73 7.26
C PRO A 59 -10.32 13.67 8.04
N TYR A 60 -9.34 14.13 8.82
CA TYR A 60 -8.63 13.27 9.74
C TYR A 60 -9.53 12.92 10.94
N ILE A 61 -9.77 11.63 11.17
CA ILE A 61 -10.56 11.15 12.31
C ILE A 61 -9.65 10.32 13.22
N ALA A 62 -9.33 10.88 14.39
CA ALA A 62 -8.52 10.24 15.41
C ALA A 62 -9.09 8.90 15.89
N ASN A 63 -8.18 8.02 16.35
CA ASN A 63 -8.47 6.68 16.89
C ASN A 63 -9.20 5.76 15.90
N THR A 64 -8.90 5.90 14.61
CA THR A 64 -9.44 5.04 13.56
C THR A 64 -8.32 4.41 12.73
N HIS A 65 -8.70 3.56 11.78
CA HIS A 65 -7.77 2.98 10.83
C HIS A 65 -8.16 3.35 9.40
N ILE A 66 -7.13 3.46 8.57
CA ILE A 66 -7.26 3.49 7.12
C ILE A 66 -6.44 2.36 6.53
N PHE A 67 -6.76 2.04 5.29
CA PHE A 67 -6.07 1.04 4.49
C PHE A 67 -5.64 1.69 3.19
N TYR A 68 -4.40 1.47 2.76
CA TYR A 68 -3.96 1.89 1.43
C TYR A 68 -3.30 0.74 0.69
N TYR A 69 -3.50 0.71 -0.62
CA TYR A 69 -2.78 -0.18 -1.52
C TYR A 69 -1.62 0.59 -2.14
N ARG A 70 -0.46 -0.08 -2.24
CA ARG A 70 0.71 0.49 -2.92
C ARG A 70 0.50 0.39 -4.42
N PHE A 71 0.84 1.46 -5.13
CA PHE A 71 0.84 1.47 -6.58
C PHE A 71 2.11 0.73 -7.07
N LEU A 72 1.93 -0.37 -7.79
CA LEU A 72 3.00 -1.12 -8.44
C LEU A 72 3.15 -0.60 -9.87
N ALA A 73 3.79 0.56 -10.02
CA ALA A 73 3.82 1.29 -11.29
C ALA A 73 4.31 0.46 -12.48
N ASN A 74 5.25 -0.47 -12.24
CA ASN A 74 5.70 -1.51 -13.13
C ASN A 74 6.46 -2.50 -12.26
N GLU A 75 5.97 -3.72 -12.11
CA GLU A 75 6.80 -4.78 -11.55
C GLU A 75 7.93 -5.03 -12.56
N VAL A 76 9.17 -4.73 -12.18
CA VAL A 76 10.32 -4.93 -13.06
C VAL A 76 10.33 -6.42 -13.39
N HIS A 77 10.20 -6.75 -14.67
CA HIS A 77 10.34 -8.13 -15.13
C HIS A 77 11.71 -8.62 -14.66
N VAL A 78 11.72 -9.57 -13.73
CA VAL A 78 12.95 -10.17 -13.22
C VAL A 78 13.61 -10.86 -14.43
N PRO A 79 14.78 -10.39 -14.89
CA PRO A 79 15.36 -10.85 -16.16
C PRO A 79 16.00 -12.24 -16.07
N PHE A 80 15.65 -13.01 -15.04
CA PHE A 80 16.21 -14.31 -14.73
C PHE A 80 15.07 -15.31 -14.64
N GLU A 81 15.17 -16.41 -15.39
CA GLU A 81 14.29 -17.55 -15.17
C GLU A 81 14.61 -18.16 -13.80
N HIS A 82 13.59 -18.26 -12.94
CA HIS A 82 13.71 -18.99 -11.69
C HIS A 82 13.90 -20.46 -12.02
N GLN A 83 14.91 -21.10 -11.43
CA GLN A 83 15.09 -22.53 -11.60
C GLN A 83 14.24 -23.26 -10.57
N ILE A 84 13.28 -24.06 -11.03
CA ILE A 84 12.56 -25.00 -10.17
C ILE A 84 13.55 -26.13 -9.83
N LEU A 85 13.92 -26.23 -8.57
CA LEU A 85 14.81 -27.29 -8.07
C LEU A 85 14.01 -28.56 -7.77
N PHE A 86 12.76 -28.41 -7.33
CA PHE A 86 11.88 -29.51 -6.98
C PHE A 86 10.42 -29.05 -7.00
N GLU A 87 9.52 -29.88 -7.53
CA GLU A 87 8.08 -29.65 -7.53
C GLU A 87 7.34 -30.97 -7.31
N ASN A 88 6.35 -30.96 -6.42
CA ASN A 88 5.36 -32.02 -6.28
C ASN A 88 3.99 -31.41 -5.95
N ASP A 89 2.99 -32.25 -5.68
CA ASP A 89 1.62 -31.80 -5.41
C ASP A 89 1.46 -30.92 -4.16
N ASP A 90 2.44 -30.94 -3.25
CA ASP A 90 2.36 -30.29 -1.94
C ASP A 90 3.31 -29.08 -1.79
N LEU A 91 4.42 -29.03 -2.54
CA LEU A 91 5.42 -27.97 -2.42
C LEU A 91 6.24 -27.74 -3.70
N LEU A 92 6.70 -26.49 -3.82
CA LEU A 92 7.60 -26.01 -4.86
C LEU A 92 8.84 -25.39 -4.23
N VAL A 93 10.02 -25.84 -4.66
CA VAL A 93 11.32 -25.28 -4.26
C VAL A 93 11.95 -24.61 -5.47
N VAL A 94 12.21 -23.31 -5.33
CA VAL A 94 12.81 -22.49 -6.39
C VAL A 94 14.15 -21.90 -5.91
N ASP A 95 15.18 -22.03 -6.74
CA ASP A 95 16.43 -21.30 -6.55
C ASP A 95 16.23 -19.86 -7.01
N LYS A 96 15.95 -18.99 -6.05
CA LYS A 96 15.70 -17.58 -6.32
C LYS A 96 17.04 -16.87 -6.49
N PRO A 97 17.35 -16.29 -7.66
CA PRO A 97 18.63 -15.61 -7.89
C PRO A 97 18.82 -14.48 -6.89
N HIS A 98 20.08 -14.19 -6.54
CA HIS A 98 20.43 -13.02 -5.75
C HIS A 98 20.05 -11.75 -6.52
N PHE A 99 19.35 -10.84 -5.84
CA PHE A 99 19.11 -9.48 -6.31
C PHE A 99 19.94 -8.51 -5.47
#